data_AF-A0A326QIS5-F1
#
_entry.id   AF-A0A326QIS5-F1
#
_cell.length_a   1.000
_cell.length_b   1.000
_cell.length_c   1.000
_cell.angle_alpha   90.00
_cell.angle_beta   90.00
_cell.angle_gamma   90.00
#
_symmetry.space_group_name_H-M   'P 1'
#
loop_
_entity.id
_entity.type
_entity.pdbx_description
1 polymer ?
#
loop_
_entity_poly.entity_id
_entity_poly.type
_entity_poly.pdbx_seq_one_letter_code
_entity_poly.pdbx_strand_id
1 'polypeptide(L)'
;MPRSLLNPVSPHLFRLLLIPAVWAWGRWRLTRALLLLMAGLGTSAALAIPPPPDSFDGETIRCQVAGSAATVLICRDAELTALDRQLRQAFRAALADPALQASGRAALLREQEQWVVAMDQCWRAGEQLRACVKASQSQRLRQLQAWPATRHPAPVQP
;
A
#
# COMPACT_ATOMS: atom_id res chain seq x y z
N MET A 1 -70.04 -59.11 1.91
CA MET A 1 -69.01 -59.88 1.16
C MET A 1 -67.67 -59.75 1.90
N PRO A 2 -66.88 -60.81 1.99
CA PRO A 2 -66.41 -61.34 3.27
C PRO A 2 -65.02 -60.83 3.67
N ARG A 3 -64.74 -60.80 4.97
CA ARG A 3 -63.37 -60.91 5.47
C ARG A 3 -63.29 -62.09 6.44
N SER A 4 -63.01 -63.24 5.85
CA SER A 4 -62.52 -64.46 6.48
C SER A 4 -61.26 -64.14 7.30
N LEU A 5 -61.24 -64.53 8.58
CA LEU A 5 -60.58 -65.72 9.13
C LEU A 5 -59.04 -65.66 9.08
N LEU A 6 -58.42 -65.76 10.27
CA LEU A 6 -57.44 -66.79 10.68
C LEU A 6 -56.23 -67.01 9.74
N ASN A 7 -54.97 -67.10 10.15
CA ASN A 7 -54.31 -67.28 11.45
C ASN A 7 -52.77 -67.24 11.17
N PRO A 8 -51.85 -67.75 12.02
CA PRO A 8 -50.61 -67.06 12.34
C PRO A 8 -49.38 -67.79 11.78
N VAL A 9 -48.20 -67.18 11.85
CA VAL A 9 -46.97 -67.95 12.15
C VAL A 9 -46.02 -67.01 12.87
N SER A 10 -45.98 -67.13 14.20
CA SER A 10 -44.74 -66.97 14.96
C SER A 10 -44.07 -68.34 15.01
N PRO A 11 -42.75 -68.41 14.87
CA PRO A 11 -42.02 -68.93 16.00
C PRO A 11 -40.68 -68.23 16.22
N HIS A 12 -40.49 -67.84 17.47
CA HIS A 12 -39.30 -68.12 18.26
C HIS A 12 -37.93 -67.61 17.78
N LEU A 13 -37.41 -66.69 18.60
CA LEU A 13 -36.14 -66.86 19.32
C LEU A 13 -34.88 -66.93 18.46
N PHE A 14 -34.31 -65.77 18.15
CA PHE A 14 -32.86 -65.61 18.23
C PHE A 14 -32.55 -64.15 18.63
N ARG A 15 -32.44 -63.88 19.93
CA ARG A 15 -31.15 -63.76 20.63
C ARG A 15 -30.29 -62.62 20.07
N LEU A 16 -30.17 -61.57 20.90
CA LEU A 16 -29.02 -60.68 21.04
C LEU A 16 -28.56 -59.93 19.78
N LEU A 17 -28.72 -58.61 19.80
CA LEU A 17 -27.58 -57.69 19.79
C LEU A 17 -28.07 -56.27 20.06
N LEU A 18 -27.75 -55.80 21.27
CA LEU A 18 -27.62 -54.39 21.60
C LEU A 18 -26.78 -53.70 20.52
N ILE A 19 -27.36 -52.74 19.81
CA ILE A 19 -26.59 -51.78 19.01
C ILE A 19 -26.24 -50.63 19.97
N PRO A 20 -24.98 -50.47 20.40
CA PRO A 20 -24.61 -49.41 21.31
C PRO A 20 -24.71 -48.05 20.63
N ALA A 21 -25.24 -47.10 21.39
CA ALA A 21 -25.43 -45.69 21.12
C ALA A 21 -24.10 -44.93 20.90
N VAL A 22 -23.32 -45.29 19.88
CA VAL A 22 -22.02 -44.65 19.57
C VAL A 22 -22.08 -43.82 18.29
N TRP A 23 -23.11 -43.97 17.46
CA TRP A 23 -23.16 -43.34 16.14
C TRP A 23 -23.89 -41.98 16.06
N ALA A 24 -24.46 -41.47 17.16
CA ALA A 24 -25.26 -40.24 17.14
C ALA A 24 -24.47 -38.97 17.55
N TRP A 25 -23.28 -39.09 18.15
CA TRP A 25 -22.51 -37.92 18.61
C TRP A 25 -21.38 -37.46 17.67
N GLY A 26 -20.96 -38.27 16.70
CA GLY A 26 -19.81 -37.97 15.84
C GLY A 26 -20.10 -37.02 14.67
N ARG A 27 -21.33 -36.99 14.15
CA ARG A 27 -21.64 -36.30 12.87
C ARG A 27 -21.99 -34.82 13.02
N TRP A 28 -22.28 -34.35 14.23
CA TRP A 28 -22.60 -32.93 14.52
C TRP A 28 -21.40 -32.07 14.91
N ARG A 29 -20.25 -32.68 15.24
CA ARG A 29 -19.00 -31.95 15.54
C ARG A 29 -18.22 -31.58 14.27
N LEU A 30 -18.41 -32.35 13.19
CA LEU A 30 -17.66 -32.17 11.93
C LEU A 30 -18.25 -31.08 11.03
N THR A 31 -19.54 -30.77 11.12
CA THR A 31 -20.15 -29.68 10.33
C THR A 31 -19.83 -28.28 10.85
N ARG A 32 -19.55 -28.11 12.15
CA ARG A 32 -19.13 -26.81 12.72
C ARG A 32 -17.64 -26.50 12.50
N ALA A 33 -16.78 -27.51 12.45
CA ALA A 33 -15.35 -27.32 12.24
C ALA A 33 -15.01 -26.88 10.81
N LEU A 34 -15.81 -27.30 9.82
CA LEU A 34 -15.55 -26.98 8.41
C LEU A 34 -15.91 -25.52 8.04
N LEU A 35 -16.88 -24.90 8.73
CA LEU A 35 -17.33 -23.53 8.44
C LEU A 35 -16.40 -22.44 8.99
N LEU A 36 -15.47 -22.77 9.89
CA LEU A 36 -14.50 -21.81 10.45
C LEU A 36 -13.18 -21.72 9.64
N LEU A 37 -12.99 -22.56 8.62
CA LEU A 37 -11.76 -22.60 7.81
C LEU A 37 -11.73 -21.67 6.59
N MET A 38 -12.84 -20.98 6.26
CA MET A 38 -12.93 -20.11 5.06
C MET A 38 -12.92 -18.59 5.34
N ALA A 39 -12.71 -18.15 6.58
CA ALA A 39 -12.82 -16.73 6.97
C ALA A 39 -11.47 -16.04 7.29
N GLY A 40 -10.34 -16.50 6.71
CA GLY A 40 -9.00 -16.09 7.17
C GLY A 40 -8.03 -15.48 6.15
N LEU A 41 -8.38 -15.32 4.87
CA LEU A 41 -7.42 -14.93 3.82
C LEU A 41 -7.81 -13.62 3.15
N GLY A 42 -7.81 -12.52 3.92
CA GLY A 42 -8.18 -11.21 3.42
C GLY A 42 -7.47 -10.04 4.12
N THR A 43 -6.22 -10.19 4.56
CA THR A 43 -5.41 -9.06 4.99
C THR A 43 -4.72 -8.44 3.79
N SER A 44 -5.44 -7.56 3.07
CA SER A 44 -4.80 -6.65 2.12
C SER A 44 -3.85 -5.75 2.89
N ALA A 45 -2.54 -6.01 2.79
CA ALA A 45 -1.52 -5.07 3.24
C ALA A 45 -1.60 -3.84 2.33
N ALA A 46 -2.31 -2.80 2.78
CA ALA A 46 -2.24 -1.50 2.14
C ALA A 46 -0.77 -1.07 2.16
N LEU A 47 -0.16 -0.91 0.98
CA LEU A 47 1.18 -0.35 0.84
C LEU A 47 1.10 1.12 1.26
N ALA A 48 1.40 1.39 2.53
CA ALA A 48 1.51 2.75 3.03
C ALA A 48 2.70 3.43 2.33
N ILE A 49 2.44 4.55 1.65
CA ILE A 49 3.49 5.44 1.16
C ILE A 49 4.19 5.99 2.41
N PRO A 50 5.53 5.86 2.53
CA PRO A 50 6.22 6.40 3.69
C PRO A 50 6.05 7.93 3.74
N PRO A 51 6.00 8.52 4.95
CA PRO A 51 5.98 9.97 5.06
C PRO A 51 7.27 10.58 4.46
N PRO A 52 7.25 11.86 4.07
CA PRO A 52 8.47 12.58 3.73
C PRO A 52 9.52 12.51 4.85
N PRO A 53 10.82 12.58 4.52
CA PRO A 53 11.86 12.66 5.53
C PRO A 53 11.70 13.96 6.34
N ASP A 54 12.11 13.97 7.62
CA ASP A 54 11.99 15.14 8.51
C ASP A 54 12.72 16.39 8.01
N SER A 55 13.68 16.21 7.10
CA SER A 55 14.35 17.31 6.40
C SER A 55 13.43 18.03 5.42
N PHE A 56 12.34 17.43 4.97
CA PHE A 56 11.44 18.09 4.03
C PHE A 56 10.79 19.30 4.69
N ASP A 57 10.96 20.48 4.10
CA ASP A 57 10.44 21.74 4.65
C ASP A 57 9.22 22.30 3.92
N GLY A 58 8.56 21.46 3.13
CA GLY A 58 7.42 21.84 2.29
C GLY A 58 7.80 22.32 0.89
N GLU A 59 9.09 22.56 0.63
CA GLU A 59 9.58 22.93 -0.70
C GLU A 59 10.59 21.91 -1.20
N THR A 60 11.63 21.62 -0.42
CA THR A 60 12.64 20.59 -0.74
C THR A 60 13.31 20.10 0.55
N ILE A 61 14.52 19.55 0.47
CA ILE A 61 15.30 19.09 1.61
C ILE A 61 15.96 20.28 2.31
N ARG A 62 15.64 20.48 3.59
CA ARG A 62 16.43 21.31 4.51
C ARG A 62 17.73 20.60 4.79
N CYS A 63 18.84 21.31 4.61
CA CYS A 63 20.12 20.72 4.92
C CYS A 63 20.26 20.47 6.44
N GLN A 64 20.48 19.20 6.79
CA GLN A 64 20.81 18.72 8.13
C GLN A 64 21.92 17.65 8.07
N VAL A 65 22.84 17.69 9.04
CA VAL A 65 23.99 16.77 9.10
C VAL A 65 23.65 15.35 9.59
N ALA A 66 22.39 15.14 10.00
CA ALA A 66 21.80 13.86 10.39
C ALA A 66 20.43 13.70 9.72
N GLY A 67 20.03 12.48 9.38
CA GLY A 67 18.77 12.19 8.69
C GLY A 67 18.93 11.03 7.71
N SER A 68 18.09 10.99 6.67
CA SER A 68 18.19 9.98 5.62
C SER A 68 19.52 10.06 4.86
N ALA A 69 19.91 8.95 4.22
CA ALA A 69 21.14 8.90 3.42
C ALA A 69 21.17 9.97 2.32
N ALA A 70 20.04 10.20 1.64
CA ALA A 70 19.91 11.24 0.63
C ALA A 70 20.07 12.64 1.24
N THR A 71 19.45 12.92 2.39
CA THR A 71 19.56 14.21 3.08
C THR A 71 21.00 14.53 3.47
N VAL A 72 21.66 13.57 4.14
CA VAL A 72 23.06 13.75 4.57
C VAL A 72 23.97 13.95 3.37
N LEU A 73 23.74 13.20 2.28
CA LEU A 73 24.51 13.36 1.05
C LEU A 73 24.30 14.73 0.41
N ILE A 74 23.05 15.20 0.26
CA ILE A 74 22.75 16.52 -0.32
C ILE A 74 23.49 17.62 0.43
N CYS A 75 23.53 17.55 1.76
CA CYS A 75 24.25 18.51 2.60
C CYS A 75 25.75 18.54 2.45
N ARG A 76 26.37 17.37 2.24
CA ARG A 76 27.82 17.23 2.20
C ARG A 76 28.40 17.43 0.80
N ASP A 77 27.57 17.29 -0.22
CA ASP A 77 27.95 17.48 -1.61
C ASP A 77 27.56 18.89 -2.09
N ALA A 78 28.56 19.71 -2.39
CA ALA A 78 28.36 21.09 -2.81
C ALA A 78 27.56 21.23 -4.12
N GLU A 79 27.70 20.28 -5.04
CA GLU A 79 26.95 20.27 -6.31
C GLU A 79 25.47 19.97 -6.04
N LEU A 80 25.18 18.95 -5.22
CA LEU A 80 23.81 18.60 -4.85
C LEU A 80 23.13 19.68 -4.01
N THR A 81 23.87 20.34 -3.11
CA THR A 81 23.38 21.51 -2.37
C THR A 81 23.04 22.66 -3.31
N ALA A 82 23.89 22.95 -4.30
CA ALA A 82 23.63 24.01 -5.27
C ALA A 82 22.40 23.68 -6.13
N LEU A 83 22.24 22.42 -6.52
CA LEU A 83 21.08 21.95 -7.29
C LEU A 83 19.78 22.01 -6.48
N ASP A 84 19.80 21.63 -5.21
CA ASP A 84 18.65 21.74 -4.30
C ASP A 84 18.18 23.20 -4.12
N ARG A 85 19.13 24.14 -4.00
CA ARG A 85 18.80 25.58 -3.95
C ARG A 85 18.14 26.08 -5.23
N GLN A 86 18.59 25.64 -6.40
CA GLN A 86 17.94 25.98 -7.67
C GLN A 86 16.52 25.40 -7.76
N LEU A 87 16.36 24.14 -7.33
CA LEU A 87 15.07 23.46 -7.30
C LEU A 87 14.08 24.18 -6.39
N ARG A 88 14.53 24.63 -5.21
CA ARG A 88 13.75 25.47 -4.30
C ARG A 88 13.27 26.76 -4.96
N GLN A 89 14.16 27.47 -5.65
CA GLN A 89 13.82 28.70 -6.37
C GLN A 89 12.79 28.44 -7.48
N ALA A 90 12.99 27.38 -8.27
CA ALA A 90 12.07 26.99 -9.33
C ALA A 90 10.69 26.59 -8.79
N PHE A 91 10.64 25.87 -7.66
CA PHE A 91 9.39 25.50 -7.00
C PHE A 91 8.61 26.71 -6.51
N ARG A 92 9.28 27.67 -5.87
CA ARG A 92 8.68 28.94 -5.44
C ARG A 92 8.16 29.76 -6.63
N ALA A 93 8.92 29.81 -7.72
CA ALA A 93 8.50 30.49 -8.95
C ALA A 93 7.23 29.85 -9.53
N ALA A 94 7.18 28.51 -9.59
CA ALA A 94 6.01 27.78 -10.06
C ALA A 94 4.77 28.03 -9.18
N LEU A 95 4.93 28.07 -7.84
CA LEU A 95 3.83 28.40 -6.91
C LEU A 95 3.33 29.84 -7.01
N ALA A 96 4.23 30.77 -7.37
CA ALA A 96 3.95 32.19 -7.51
C ALA A 96 3.36 32.57 -8.88
N ASP A 97 3.27 31.63 -9.82
CA ASP A 97 2.69 31.87 -11.14
C ASP A 97 1.23 32.36 -11.01
N PRO A 98 0.89 33.56 -11.51
CA PRO A 98 -0.47 34.10 -11.44
C PRO A 98 -1.48 33.29 -12.25
N ALA A 99 -1.05 32.51 -13.25
CA ALA A 99 -1.91 31.61 -14.01
C ALA A 99 -2.24 30.31 -13.26
N LEU A 100 -1.58 30.04 -12.12
CA LEU A 100 -1.76 28.82 -11.35
C LEU A 100 -3.06 28.85 -10.52
N GLN A 101 -4.06 28.09 -10.99
CA GLN A 101 -5.31 27.89 -10.26
C GLN A 101 -5.12 27.10 -8.96
N ALA A 102 -6.08 27.21 -8.03
CA ALA A 102 -6.03 26.56 -6.72
C ALA A 102 -5.85 25.02 -6.80
N SER A 103 -6.53 24.35 -7.73
CA SER A 103 -6.39 22.91 -7.97
C SER A 103 -4.99 22.54 -8.45
N GLY A 104 -4.42 23.35 -9.35
CA GLY A 104 -3.04 23.20 -9.82
C GLY A 104 -2.02 23.43 -8.70
N ARG A 105 -2.24 24.43 -7.84
CA ARG A 105 -1.40 24.68 -6.65
C ARG A 105 -1.40 23.48 -5.71
N ALA A 106 -2.58 22.93 -5.41
CA ALA A 106 -2.69 21.75 -4.56
C ALA A 106 -2.03 20.51 -5.19
N ALA A 107 -2.12 20.35 -6.52
CA ALA A 107 -1.43 19.29 -7.23
C ALA A 107 0.09 19.45 -7.16
N LEU A 108 0.61 20.65 -7.44
CA LEU A 108 2.05 20.94 -7.41
C LEU A 108 2.66 20.69 -6.03
N LEU A 109 1.97 21.06 -4.94
CA LEU A 109 2.40 20.78 -3.57
C LEU A 109 2.49 19.27 -3.31
N ARG A 110 1.45 18.50 -3.67
CA ARG A 110 1.45 17.03 -3.50
C ARG A 110 2.52 16.35 -4.33
N GLU A 111 2.71 16.78 -5.57
CA GLU A 111 3.75 16.22 -6.44
C GLU A 111 5.15 16.50 -5.90
N GLN A 112 5.35 17.68 -5.30
CA GLN A 112 6.63 18.02 -4.68
C GLN A 112 6.93 17.12 -3.49
N GLU A 113 5.94 16.91 -2.63
CA GLU A 113 6.03 15.99 -1.49
C GLU A 113 6.33 14.55 -1.95
N GLN A 114 5.56 14.05 -2.92
CA GLN A 114 5.75 12.71 -3.49
C GLN A 114 7.11 12.55 -4.15
N TRP A 115 7.61 13.58 -4.84
CA TRP A 115 8.94 13.57 -5.43
C TRP A 115 10.02 13.44 -4.36
N VAL A 116 9.92 14.18 -3.25
CA VAL A 116 10.89 14.08 -2.15
C VAL A 116 10.88 12.68 -1.55
N VAL A 117 9.70 12.11 -1.30
CA VAL A 117 9.55 10.73 -0.83
C VAL A 117 10.21 9.73 -1.78
N ALA A 118 10.04 9.90 -3.09
CA ALA A 118 10.64 9.02 -4.09
C ALA A 118 12.17 9.19 -4.17
N MET A 119 12.67 10.43 -4.13
CA MET A 119 14.11 10.73 -4.11
C MET A 119 14.78 10.17 -2.86
N ASP A 120 14.11 10.21 -1.71
CA ASP A 120 14.65 9.67 -0.46
C ASP A 120 14.95 8.17 -0.55
N GLN A 121 14.21 7.44 -1.41
CA GLN A 121 14.45 6.02 -1.67
C GLN A 121 15.73 5.72 -2.46
N CYS A 122 16.49 6.73 -2.91
CA CYS A 122 17.78 6.54 -3.57
C CYS A 122 18.80 5.78 -2.71
N TRP A 123 18.58 5.63 -1.40
CA TRP A 123 19.38 4.74 -0.54
C TRP A 123 19.45 3.30 -1.07
N ARG A 124 18.43 2.86 -1.80
CA ARG A 124 18.37 1.52 -2.41
C ARG A 124 19.39 1.32 -3.54
N ALA A 125 19.97 2.40 -4.07
CA ALA A 125 20.94 2.35 -5.15
C ALA A 125 22.37 2.01 -4.68
N GLY A 126 22.60 1.87 -3.37
CA GLY A 126 23.93 1.55 -2.80
C GLY A 126 24.98 2.57 -3.22
N GLU A 127 26.07 2.10 -3.84
CA GLU A 127 27.16 2.93 -4.36
C GLU A 127 26.70 3.99 -5.39
N GLN A 128 25.56 3.78 -6.04
CA GLN A 128 24.98 4.73 -7.00
C GLN A 128 24.06 5.78 -6.34
N LEU A 129 24.01 5.86 -5.01
CA LEU A 129 23.21 6.83 -4.26
C LEU A 129 23.37 8.26 -4.81
N ARG A 130 24.61 8.71 -5.03
CA ARG A 130 24.88 10.06 -5.55
C ARG A 130 24.31 10.30 -6.94
N ALA A 131 24.50 9.33 -7.84
CA ALA A 131 23.97 9.43 -9.20
C ALA A 131 22.44 9.46 -9.19
N CYS A 132 21.80 8.63 -8.36
CA CYS A 132 20.35 8.60 -8.19
C CYS A 132 19.80 9.95 -7.69
N VAL A 133 20.37 10.51 -6.63
CA VAL A 133 19.92 11.80 -6.06
C VAL A 133 20.10 12.92 -7.07
N LYS A 134 21.27 13.00 -7.73
CA LYS A 134 21.54 14.02 -8.76
C LYS A 134 20.56 13.95 -9.92
N ALA A 135 20.29 12.75 -10.43
CA ALA A 135 19.38 12.54 -11.54
C ALA A 135 17.96 12.97 -11.16
N SER A 136 17.49 12.58 -9.96
CA SER A 136 16.18 12.95 -9.44
C SER A 136 16.01 14.47 -9.29
N GLN A 137 16.96 15.15 -8.65
CA GLN A 137 16.95 16.61 -8.51
C GLN A 137 17.00 17.32 -9.87
N SER A 138 17.85 16.87 -10.78
CA SER A 138 17.99 17.47 -12.12
C SER A 138 16.71 17.33 -12.93
N GLN A 139 16.06 16.17 -12.86
CA GLN A 139 14.78 15.93 -13.53
C GLN A 139 13.69 16.83 -12.95
N ARG A 140 13.56 16.89 -11.62
CA ARG A 140 12.54 17.74 -10.99
C ARG A 140 12.76 19.21 -11.29
N LEU A 141 14.00 19.69 -11.28
CA LEU A 141 14.31 21.07 -11.67
C LEU A 141 13.82 21.38 -13.10
N ARG A 142 14.07 20.49 -14.07
CA ARG A 142 13.56 20.67 -15.45
C ARG A 142 12.03 20.69 -15.51
N GLN A 143 11.36 19.84 -14.74
CA GLN A 143 9.89 19.83 -14.66
C GLN A 143 9.35 21.15 -14.11
N LEU A 144 9.94 21.67 -13.04
CA LEU A 144 9.55 22.95 -12.44
C LEU A 144 9.84 24.14 -13.37
N GLN A 145 10.96 24.12 -14.07
CA GLN A 145 11.30 25.15 -15.08
C GLN A 145 10.38 25.13 -16.29
N ALA A 146 9.75 23.98 -16.59
CA ALA A 146 8.76 23.83 -17.66
C ALA A 146 7.32 24.13 -17.20
N TRP A 147 7.10 24.48 -15.93
CA TRP A 147 5.77 24.83 -15.41
C TRP A 147 5.29 26.19 -15.97
N PRO A 148 4.01 26.36 -16.37
CA PRO A 148 2.89 25.43 -16.29
C PRO A 148 2.68 24.56 -17.55
N ALA A 149 3.61 24.60 -18.52
CA ALA A 149 3.45 24.03 -19.86
C ALA A 149 3.30 22.49 -19.90
N THR A 150 3.56 21.79 -18.80
CA THR A 150 3.40 20.34 -18.71
C THR A 150 2.22 19.93 -17.83
N ARG A 151 1.06 19.81 -18.48
CA ARG A 151 -0.03 18.86 -18.16
C ARG A 151 -0.70 18.95 -16.78
N HIS A 152 -1.99 19.23 -16.81
CA HIS A 152 -2.97 18.66 -15.89
C HIS A 152 -3.70 17.50 -16.61
N PRO A 153 -3.26 16.23 -16.57
CA PRO A 153 -4.16 15.12 -16.81
C PRO A 153 -4.82 14.80 -15.47
N ALA A 154 -6.14 14.66 -15.47
CA ALA A 154 -6.90 14.21 -14.32
C ALA A 154 -6.31 12.91 -13.72
N PRO A 155 -6.41 12.70 -12.41
CA PRO A 155 -5.91 11.48 -11.78
C PRO A 155 -6.60 10.26 -12.39
N VAL A 156 -5.83 9.35 -12.98
CA VAL A 156 -6.28 7.98 -13.29
C VAL A 156 -6.27 7.23 -11.96
N GLN A 157 -7.47 7.03 -11.38
CA GLN A 157 -7.66 6.06 -10.31
C GLN A 157 -7.77 4.65 -10.93
N PRO A 158 -7.24 3.61 -10.27
CA PRO A 158 -7.29 2.23 -10.75
C PRO A 158 -8.72 1.70 -10.88
#